data_AF-A0A6V7Q3Q8-F1
#
_entry.id   AF-A0A6V7Q3Q8-F1
#
_cell.length_a   1.000
_cell.length_b   1.000
_cell.length_c   1.000
_cell.angle_alpha   90.00
_cell.angle_beta   90.00
_cell.angle_gamma   90.00
#
_symmetry.space_group_name_H-M   'P 1'
#
loop_
_entity.id
_entity.type
_entity.pdbx_description
1 polymer ?
#
loop_
_entity_poly.entity_id
_entity_poly.type
_entity_poly.pdbx_seq_one_letter_code
_entity_poly.pdbx_strand_id
1 'polypeptide(L)'
;MAFFFLLSKTLKPTNSSPDPRRSLSSLSFPLLHFSPITITSSSSSSSSSSAPTSAAAAAAAASSSPLRHLHLRRKVRFSIQKERGIWSKLFLFLPGAITFGLGTWQLFRRQEKMEMLDYRKKRLEMEPIMWNEAPSTGEDLASLEFRRVVCEGYFDESKSIYVGPRSRSISGVTENGYYVITPLVPRATGHGSLQTPVLVNRGWVPRGWRDKNIKDSENLEKALESKAADITPNGEGAWWRFWSKKPTVSKAEEPITPTVKVIGVIRGSEKPSIFVPANDPSTGQWFYVDVPMIASACGLPENTVYIEDINEDANATNPYPVPKDVNTLIRHSVMPQDHLNYTLTWYSLSAAVTFMAVKRIKAKKIRL
;
A
#
# COMPACT_ATOMS: atom_id res chain seq x y z
N MET A 1 9.48 6.08 22.11
CA MET A 1 8.98 5.75 20.77
C MET A 1 10.08 5.98 19.73
N ALA A 2 11.22 5.26 19.84
CA ALA A 2 12.34 5.23 18.88
C ALA A 2 13.41 4.18 19.27
N PHE A 3 13.00 3.00 19.78
CA PHE A 3 13.95 1.96 20.21
C PHE A 3 13.33 0.57 20.05
N PHE A 4 13.04 0.17 18.81
CA PHE A 4 12.68 -1.21 18.46
C PHE A 4 12.78 -1.37 16.95
N PHE A 5 13.99 -1.39 16.39
CA PHE A 5 14.24 -1.95 15.04
C PHE A 5 15.73 -2.26 14.86
N LEU A 6 16.31 -2.98 15.81
CA LEU A 6 17.60 -3.61 15.61
C LEU A 6 17.58 -5.02 16.23
N LEU A 7 16.94 -5.97 15.55
CA LEU A 7 17.28 -7.38 15.70
C LEU A 7 16.90 -8.19 14.45
N SER A 8 17.93 -8.84 13.91
CA SER A 8 17.92 -10.07 13.10
C SER A 8 17.35 -10.04 11.66
N LYS A 9 18.24 -9.84 10.70
CA LYS A 9 18.30 -10.69 9.49
C LYS A 9 19.76 -11.01 9.18
N THR A 10 20.28 -12.06 9.80
CA THR A 10 21.40 -12.83 9.24
C THR A 10 20.80 -13.96 8.40
N LEU A 11 20.78 -13.80 7.08
CA LEU A 11 20.47 -14.89 6.15
C LEU A 11 21.79 -15.45 5.61
N LYS A 12 22.09 -16.70 5.95
CA LYS A 12 22.93 -17.59 5.12
C LYS A 12 22.02 -18.23 4.07
N PRO A 13 22.48 -18.47 2.83
CA PRO A 13 21.67 -19.13 1.82
C PRO A 13 21.77 -20.66 1.98
N THR A 14 20.63 -21.34 2.03
CA THR A 14 20.55 -22.79 1.82
C THR A 14 19.43 -23.07 0.82
N ASN A 15 19.81 -23.61 -0.34
CA ASN A 15 18.91 -24.21 -1.32
C ASN A 15 18.17 -25.40 -0.69
N SER A 16 16.84 -25.40 -0.70
CA SER A 16 16.00 -26.60 -0.90
C SER A 16 14.51 -26.23 -0.85
N SER A 17 13.77 -26.76 -1.82
CA SER A 17 12.32 -26.65 -2.03
C SER A 17 11.52 -27.31 -0.88
N PRO A 18 10.31 -26.83 -0.52
CA PRO A 18 9.43 -27.59 0.37
C PRO A 18 8.14 -28.10 -0.30
N ASP A 19 7.90 -29.37 -0.02
CA ASP A 19 6.76 -30.24 -0.30
C ASP A 19 5.54 -29.89 0.59
N PRO A 20 4.28 -29.89 0.12
CA PRO A 20 3.15 -29.34 0.89
C PRO A 20 2.28 -30.43 1.53
N ARG A 21 2.69 -31.00 2.68
CA ARG A 21 1.76 -31.62 3.64
C ARG A 21 2.32 -31.55 5.07
N ARG A 22 1.76 -30.68 5.91
CA ARG A 22 1.48 -30.96 7.34
C ARG A 22 0.72 -29.81 8.01
N SER A 23 -0.49 -30.15 8.45
CA SER A 23 -1.29 -29.49 9.47
C SER A 23 -0.59 -29.52 10.83
N LEU A 24 -0.76 -28.49 11.67
CA LEU A 24 -1.30 -28.59 13.04
C LEU A 24 -1.23 -27.27 13.86
N SER A 25 -2.42 -26.87 14.33
CA SER A 25 -2.78 -26.38 15.68
C SER A 25 -2.05 -25.23 16.41
N SER A 26 -2.87 -24.22 16.72
CA SER A 26 -2.96 -23.36 17.93
C SER A 26 -1.78 -23.26 18.91
N LEU A 27 -1.34 -22.02 19.15
CA LEU A 27 -0.73 -21.61 20.42
C LEU A 27 -1.27 -20.24 20.85
N SER A 28 -1.95 -20.23 22.00
CA SER A 28 -2.37 -19.04 22.76
C SER A 28 -1.19 -18.47 23.54
N PHE A 29 -1.13 -17.14 23.70
CA PHE A 29 -0.18 -16.44 24.57
C PHE A 29 -0.87 -15.92 25.84
N PRO A 30 -0.23 -15.99 27.03
CA PRO A 30 -0.83 -15.54 28.28
C PRO A 30 -0.64 -14.03 28.50
N LEU A 31 -1.68 -13.40 29.07
CA LEU A 31 -1.69 -12.03 29.58
C LEU A 31 -0.94 -11.96 30.92
N LEU A 32 0.02 -11.04 31.05
CA LEU A 32 0.68 -10.73 32.33
C LEU A 32 -0.07 -9.58 33.04
N HIS A 33 -0.59 -9.90 34.23
CA HIS A 33 -1.19 -8.97 35.19
C HIS A 33 -0.09 -8.17 35.92
N PHE A 34 -0.23 -6.84 35.97
CA PHE A 34 0.54 -5.96 36.86
C PHE A 34 -0.20 -5.77 38.19
N SER A 35 0.50 -5.92 39.31
CA SER A 35 0.02 -5.54 40.65
C SER A 35 0.72 -4.27 41.15
N PRO A 36 0.02 -3.35 41.86
CA PRO A 36 0.62 -2.13 42.38
C PRO A 36 1.31 -2.37 43.75
N ILE A 37 2.43 -1.68 43.97
CA ILE A 37 3.19 -1.70 45.24
C ILE A 37 2.67 -0.56 46.14
N THR A 38 2.20 -0.92 47.34
CA THR A 38 1.82 0.00 48.42
C THR A 38 3.07 0.44 49.20
N ILE A 39 3.29 1.74 49.35
CA ILE A 39 4.31 2.32 50.21
C ILE A 39 3.65 2.72 51.52
N THR A 40 3.94 2.01 52.62
CA THR A 40 3.55 2.39 53.98
C THR A 40 4.65 3.23 54.62
N SER A 41 4.31 4.45 55.01
CA SER A 41 5.08 5.31 55.90
C SER A 41 4.80 4.93 57.35
N SER A 42 5.84 4.75 58.17
CA SER A 42 5.72 4.68 59.62
C SER A 42 6.72 5.62 60.27
N SER A 43 6.18 6.69 60.84
CA SER A 43 6.81 7.57 61.83
C SER A 43 6.79 6.89 63.20
N SER A 44 7.86 7.05 63.98
CA SER A 44 7.78 7.02 65.43
C SER A 44 8.89 7.88 66.05
N SER A 45 8.49 8.60 67.09
CA SER A 45 9.20 9.65 67.80
C SER A 45 9.49 9.22 69.24
N SER A 46 10.39 9.96 69.89
CA SER A 46 10.62 10.06 71.35
C SER A 46 11.35 8.88 72.01
N SER A 47 12.15 9.01 73.07
CA SER A 47 12.63 10.13 73.89
C SER A 47 13.79 9.63 74.78
N SER A 48 14.48 10.60 75.38
CA SER A 48 15.57 10.56 76.38
C SER A 48 15.43 9.59 77.58
N SER A 49 16.54 9.05 78.08
CA SER A 49 17.21 9.51 79.32
C SER A 49 18.23 8.51 79.93
N SER A 50 19.28 9.11 80.50
CA SER A 50 20.15 8.70 81.63
C SER A 50 20.99 7.41 81.63
N ALA A 51 22.29 7.64 81.88
CA ALA A 51 23.34 6.70 82.27
C ALA A 51 23.13 6.09 83.68
N PRO A 52 23.96 5.10 84.11
CA PRO A 52 25.21 5.48 84.79
C PRO A 52 26.46 4.62 84.46
N THR A 53 27.60 5.16 84.90
CA THR A 53 28.95 4.62 85.22
C THR A 53 29.03 3.10 85.48
N SER A 54 30.10 2.33 85.24
CA SER A 54 31.56 2.54 85.28
C SER A 54 32.26 1.26 84.79
N ALA A 55 33.48 1.36 84.24
CA ALA A 55 34.67 0.54 84.58
C ALA A 55 35.64 0.44 83.39
N ALA A 56 36.88 0.85 83.64
CA ALA A 56 38.01 0.75 82.76
C ALA A 56 38.50 -0.71 82.62
N ALA A 57 38.92 -1.12 81.42
CA ALA A 57 40.07 -2.00 81.21
C ALA A 57 40.40 -2.19 79.72
N ALA A 58 41.70 -2.20 79.45
CA ALA A 58 42.39 -2.89 78.35
C ALA A 58 42.31 -2.30 76.94
N ALA A 59 43.34 -1.51 76.62
CA ALA A 59 43.84 -1.33 75.27
C ALA A 59 44.18 -2.69 74.62
N ALA A 60 43.58 -2.95 73.46
CA ALA A 60 44.10 -3.91 72.49
C ALA A 60 44.03 -3.28 71.10
N ALA A 61 45.22 -3.06 70.55
CA ALA A 61 45.45 -2.42 69.27
C ALA A 61 44.76 -3.18 68.12
N ALA A 62 43.86 -2.49 67.42
CA ALA A 62 43.56 -2.77 66.02
C ALA A 62 43.50 -1.43 65.28
N SER A 63 44.68 -0.98 64.86
CA SER A 63 44.88 0.21 64.05
C SER A 63 44.28 0.02 62.64
N SER A 64 42.99 0.26 62.45
CA SER A 64 42.44 0.49 61.11
C SER A 64 42.41 1.99 60.83
N SER A 65 43.45 2.48 60.14
CA SER A 65 43.72 3.90 59.92
C SER A 65 42.53 4.63 59.25
N PRO A 66 41.94 5.70 59.85
CA PRO A 66 40.88 6.50 59.22
C PRO A 66 41.29 7.11 57.88
N LEU A 67 42.60 7.31 57.66
CA LEU A 67 43.17 7.77 56.40
C LEU A 67 43.02 6.77 55.23
N ARG A 68 42.98 5.45 55.49
CA ARG A 68 42.78 4.44 54.44
C ARG A 68 41.34 4.47 53.91
N HIS A 69 40.36 4.64 54.79
CA HIS A 69 38.94 4.74 54.41
C HIS A 69 38.63 6.05 53.67
N LEU A 70 39.26 7.17 54.06
CA LEU A 70 39.18 8.43 53.33
C LEU A 70 39.83 8.34 51.94
N HIS A 71 41.00 7.68 51.82
CA HIS A 71 41.64 7.45 50.53
C HIS A 71 40.80 6.59 49.59
N LEU A 72 40.20 5.50 50.11
CA LEU A 72 39.35 4.61 49.32
C LEU A 72 38.07 5.35 48.87
N ARG A 73 37.40 6.09 49.77
CA ARG A 73 36.25 6.94 49.42
C ARG A 73 36.60 8.01 48.38
N ARG A 74 37.78 8.62 48.49
CA ARG A 74 38.26 9.63 47.53
C ARG A 74 38.54 9.00 46.15
N LYS A 75 39.16 7.82 46.12
CA LYS A 75 39.45 7.06 44.87
C LYS A 75 38.17 6.60 44.16
N VAL A 76 37.18 6.08 44.90
CA VAL A 76 35.87 5.72 44.37
C VAL A 76 35.11 6.95 43.83
N ARG A 77 35.10 8.06 44.59
CA ARG A 77 34.45 9.31 44.18
C ARG A 77 35.11 9.93 42.93
N PHE A 78 36.43 9.88 42.81
CA PHE A 78 37.16 10.27 41.60
C PHE A 78 36.84 9.37 40.39
N SER A 79 36.72 8.06 40.58
CA SER A 79 36.35 7.12 39.51
C SER A 79 34.94 7.42 38.97
N ILE A 80 33.96 7.58 39.85
CA ILE A 80 32.57 7.91 39.49
C ILE A 80 32.48 9.26 38.77
N GLN A 81 33.26 10.26 39.21
CA GLN A 81 33.27 11.58 38.58
C GLN A 81 33.97 11.58 37.21
N LYS A 82 35.04 10.79 37.05
CA LYS A 82 35.72 10.58 35.77
C LYS A 82 34.81 9.89 34.76
N GLU A 83 34.10 8.84 35.17
CA GLU A 83 33.10 8.18 34.32
C GLU A 83 31.97 9.13 33.93
N ARG A 84 31.37 9.84 34.89
CA ARG A 84 30.32 10.85 34.60
C ARG A 84 30.76 11.89 33.57
N GLY A 85 32.03 12.31 33.60
CA GLY A 85 32.60 13.21 32.61
C GLY A 85 32.82 12.60 31.21
N ILE A 86 33.03 11.29 31.12
CA ILE A 86 33.14 10.56 29.84
C ILE A 86 31.74 10.38 29.24
N TRP A 87 30.78 9.91 30.02
CA TRP A 87 29.38 9.76 29.59
C TRP A 87 28.80 11.09 29.10
N SER A 88 29.03 12.19 29.82
CA SER A 88 28.59 13.53 29.40
C SER A 88 29.15 13.96 28.03
N LYS A 89 30.38 13.55 27.69
CA LYS A 89 30.97 13.83 26.37
C LYS A 89 30.37 12.95 25.28
N LEU A 90 30.12 11.68 25.56
CA LEU A 90 29.48 10.75 24.62
C LEU A 90 28.05 11.18 24.28
N PHE A 91 27.30 11.68 25.25
CA PHE A 91 25.94 12.21 25.02
C PHE A 91 25.90 13.36 24.01
N LEU A 92 26.99 14.13 23.83
CA LEU A 92 27.04 15.19 22.82
C LEU A 92 27.04 14.65 21.38
N PHE A 93 27.47 13.40 21.18
CA PHE A 93 27.50 12.75 19.86
C PHE A 93 26.21 11.98 19.56
N LEU A 94 25.33 11.76 20.55
CA LEU A 94 24.10 10.99 20.38
C LEU A 94 23.20 11.51 19.25
N PRO A 95 22.92 12.83 19.12
CA PRO A 95 22.10 13.31 18.01
C PRO A 95 22.80 13.15 16.64
N GLY A 96 24.14 13.27 16.60
CA GLY A 96 24.94 13.01 15.40
C GLY A 96 24.88 11.55 14.95
N ALA A 97 24.92 10.61 15.90
CA ALA A 97 24.76 9.18 15.64
C ALA A 97 23.34 8.82 15.16
N ILE A 98 22.30 9.43 15.75
CA ILE A 98 20.90 9.22 15.33
C ILE A 98 20.69 9.69 13.88
N THR A 99 21.11 10.92 13.57
CA THR A 99 20.98 11.47 12.21
C THR A 99 21.82 10.69 11.19
N PHE A 100 22.99 10.18 11.57
CA PHE A 100 23.75 9.26 10.73
C PHE A 100 22.97 7.98 10.44
N GLY A 101 22.40 7.35 11.48
CA GLY A 101 21.56 6.16 11.33
C GLY A 101 20.35 6.40 10.43
N LEU A 102 19.70 7.57 10.53
CA LEU A 102 18.61 7.96 9.63
C LEU A 102 19.09 8.11 8.18
N GLY A 103 20.26 8.72 7.94
CA GLY A 103 20.86 8.82 6.61
C GLY A 103 21.17 7.45 6.01
N THR A 104 21.73 6.54 6.80
CA THR A 104 22.00 5.16 6.37
C THR A 104 20.71 4.40 6.06
N TRP A 105 19.68 4.56 6.90
CA TRP A 105 18.36 3.97 6.63
C TRP A 105 17.74 4.50 5.33
N GLN A 106 17.82 5.81 5.07
CA GLN A 106 17.34 6.40 3.82
C GLN A 106 18.08 5.86 2.60
N LEU A 107 19.38 5.60 2.71
CA LEU A 107 20.17 4.99 1.63
C LEU A 107 19.73 3.55 1.33
N PHE A 108 19.48 2.72 2.35
CA PHE A 108 18.94 1.38 2.13
C PHE A 108 17.52 1.42 1.55
N ARG A 109 16.66 2.31 2.04
CA ARG A 109 15.31 2.51 1.48
C ARG A 109 15.34 2.96 0.04
N ARG A 110 16.30 3.80 -0.35
CA ARG A 110 16.54 4.17 -1.74
C ARG A 110 16.85 2.95 -2.60
N GLN A 111 17.72 2.05 -2.12
CA GLN A 111 18.12 0.86 -2.85
C GLN A 111 16.94 -0.10 -3.06
N GLU A 112 16.18 -0.39 -2.01
CA GLU A 112 14.94 -1.17 -2.09
C GLU A 112 13.94 -0.54 -3.08
N LYS A 113 13.84 0.80 -3.07
CA LYS A 113 12.96 1.53 -3.98
C LYS A 113 13.40 1.41 -5.43
N MET A 114 14.70 1.52 -5.70
CA MET A 114 15.25 1.34 -7.04
C MET A 114 14.98 -0.08 -7.55
N GLU A 115 15.27 -1.11 -6.75
CA GLU A 115 15.05 -2.51 -7.14
C GLU A 115 13.59 -2.80 -7.46
N MET A 116 12.66 -2.27 -6.67
CA MET A 116 11.21 -2.38 -6.94
C MET A 116 10.83 -1.69 -8.26
N LEU A 117 11.34 -0.49 -8.52
CA LEU A 117 11.05 0.24 -9.76
C LEU A 117 11.62 -0.48 -10.98
N ASP A 118 12.86 -0.96 -10.90
CA ASP A 118 13.52 -1.70 -11.96
C ASP A 118 12.79 -3.01 -12.25
N TYR A 119 12.35 -3.73 -11.20
CA TYR A 119 11.53 -4.93 -11.35
C TYR A 119 10.25 -4.65 -12.14
N ARG A 120 9.51 -3.60 -11.77
CA ARG A 120 8.26 -3.22 -12.46
C ARG A 120 8.53 -2.77 -13.89
N LYS A 121 9.55 -1.95 -14.11
CA LYS A 121 9.93 -1.45 -15.43
C LYS A 121 10.27 -2.59 -16.39
N LYS A 122 11.12 -3.54 -15.96
CA LYS A 122 11.45 -4.73 -16.76
C LYS A 122 10.22 -5.53 -17.17
N ARG A 123 9.22 -5.65 -16.29
CA ARG A 123 7.96 -6.38 -16.55
C ARG A 123 7.05 -5.67 -17.54
N LEU A 124 7.03 -4.34 -17.51
CA LEU A 124 6.33 -3.51 -18.49
C LEU A 124 7.01 -3.51 -19.86
N GLU A 125 8.32 -3.71 -19.91
CA GLU A 125 9.11 -3.78 -21.15
C GLU A 125 9.09 -5.18 -21.80
N MET A 126 8.65 -6.21 -21.08
CA MET A 126 8.47 -7.55 -21.64
C MET A 126 7.41 -7.57 -22.74
N GLU A 127 7.54 -8.54 -23.65
CA GLU A 127 6.56 -8.77 -24.68
C GLU A 127 5.15 -8.99 -24.08
N PRO A 128 4.12 -8.30 -24.61
CA PRO A 128 2.75 -8.43 -24.14
C PRO A 128 2.23 -9.86 -24.26
N ILE A 129 1.50 -10.31 -23.25
CA ILE A 129 0.83 -11.62 -23.28
C ILE A 129 -0.47 -11.49 -24.08
N MET A 130 -0.67 -12.36 -25.06
CA MET A 130 -1.95 -12.47 -25.78
C MET A 130 -2.94 -13.22 -24.89
N TRP A 131 -3.82 -12.48 -24.19
CA TRP A 131 -4.69 -13.05 -23.16
C TRP A 131 -5.70 -14.04 -23.73
N ASN A 132 -6.24 -13.75 -24.91
CA ASN A 132 -7.21 -14.61 -25.60
C ASN A 132 -6.61 -15.99 -25.99
N GLU A 133 -5.29 -16.06 -26.15
CA GLU A 133 -4.57 -17.28 -26.55
C GLU A 133 -3.90 -17.99 -25.36
N ALA A 134 -3.82 -17.31 -24.22
CA ALA A 134 -3.21 -17.86 -23.02
C ALA A 134 -4.03 -19.09 -22.56
N PRO A 135 -3.38 -20.22 -22.25
CA PRO A 135 -4.06 -21.31 -21.54
C PRO A 135 -4.69 -20.72 -20.28
N SER A 136 -5.85 -21.23 -19.88
CA SER A 136 -6.48 -20.94 -18.59
C SER A 136 -5.58 -21.43 -17.46
N THR A 137 -4.49 -20.71 -17.24
CA THR A 137 -3.37 -21.15 -16.44
C THR A 137 -3.78 -20.88 -15.00
N GLY A 138 -3.82 -21.92 -14.16
CA GLY A 138 -3.94 -21.80 -12.71
C GLY A 138 -2.72 -21.14 -12.05
N GLU A 139 -2.03 -20.25 -12.78
CA GLU A 139 -0.96 -19.42 -12.27
C GLU A 139 -1.53 -18.36 -11.34
N ASP A 140 -0.78 -18.07 -10.27
CA ASP A 140 -1.14 -17.04 -9.32
C ASP A 140 -1.14 -15.67 -10.01
N LEU A 141 -2.31 -14.99 -10.05
CA LEU A 141 -2.47 -13.68 -10.66
C LEU A 141 -1.50 -12.62 -10.10
N ALA A 142 -1.11 -12.77 -8.83
CA ALA A 142 -0.13 -11.89 -8.22
C ALA A 142 1.24 -11.99 -8.91
N SER A 143 1.59 -13.16 -9.44
CA SER A 143 2.83 -13.39 -10.17
C SER A 143 2.85 -12.71 -11.54
N LEU A 144 1.70 -12.31 -12.07
CA LEU A 144 1.53 -11.64 -13.37
C LEU A 144 1.44 -10.11 -13.25
N GLU A 145 1.47 -9.55 -12.03
CA GLU A 145 1.40 -8.11 -11.83
C GLU A 145 2.47 -7.36 -12.64
N PHE A 146 2.09 -6.20 -13.19
CA PHE A 146 2.90 -5.33 -14.06
C PHE A 146 3.27 -5.92 -15.42
N ARG A 147 2.69 -7.05 -15.85
CA ARG A 147 2.80 -7.51 -17.25
C ARG A 147 1.83 -6.78 -18.14
N ARG A 148 2.28 -6.46 -19.34
CA ARG A 148 1.42 -6.03 -20.44
C ARG A 148 0.67 -7.22 -20.99
N VAL A 149 -0.61 -7.00 -21.30
CA VAL A 149 -1.47 -7.97 -21.94
C VAL A 149 -2.26 -7.33 -23.06
N VAL A 150 -2.64 -8.14 -24.04
CA VAL A 150 -3.51 -7.76 -25.13
C VAL A 150 -4.76 -8.62 -25.02
N CYS A 151 -5.91 -7.97 -24.91
CA CYS A 151 -7.21 -8.62 -24.81
C CYS A 151 -8.11 -8.14 -25.95
N GLU A 152 -8.87 -9.05 -26.56
CA GLU A 152 -9.83 -8.72 -27.61
C GLU A 152 -11.23 -9.21 -27.22
N GLY A 153 -12.23 -8.35 -27.39
CA GLY A 153 -13.58 -8.67 -26.94
C GLY A 153 -14.54 -7.51 -27.13
N TYR A 154 -15.67 -7.54 -26.46
CA TYR A 154 -16.60 -6.41 -26.40
C TYR A 154 -16.85 -6.02 -24.94
N PHE A 155 -17.11 -4.75 -24.69
CA PHE A 155 -17.40 -4.26 -23.34
C PHE A 155 -18.87 -4.54 -22.98
N ASP A 156 -19.09 -5.16 -21.82
CA ASP A 156 -20.41 -5.25 -21.21
C ASP A 156 -20.69 -3.97 -20.41
N GLU A 157 -21.14 -2.93 -21.12
CA GLU A 157 -21.42 -1.59 -20.57
C GLU A 157 -22.42 -1.65 -19.40
N SER A 158 -23.37 -2.60 -19.42
CA SER A 158 -24.40 -2.77 -18.39
C SER A 158 -23.82 -3.13 -17.01
N LYS A 159 -22.62 -3.69 -16.98
CA LYS A 159 -21.90 -4.10 -15.77
C LYS A 159 -20.72 -3.19 -15.42
N SER A 160 -20.72 -1.96 -15.95
CA SER A 160 -19.68 -0.99 -15.66
C SER A 160 -19.78 -0.48 -14.22
N ILE A 161 -18.67 -0.54 -13.50
CA ILE A 161 -18.53 -0.04 -12.13
C ILE A 161 -17.75 1.27 -12.14
N TYR A 162 -18.20 2.23 -11.34
CA TYR A 162 -17.59 3.55 -11.22
C TYR A 162 -16.95 3.74 -9.85
N VAL A 163 -15.61 3.76 -9.80
CA VAL A 163 -14.84 3.88 -8.56
C VAL A 163 -14.41 5.32 -8.31
N GLY A 164 -14.81 5.93 -7.20
CA GLY A 164 -14.37 7.26 -6.80
C GLY A 164 -14.89 7.74 -5.44
N PRO A 165 -14.60 8.99 -5.06
CA PRO A 165 -14.08 10.05 -5.91
C PRO A 165 -12.60 9.86 -6.31
N ARG A 166 -12.26 10.20 -7.55
CA ARG A 166 -10.88 10.25 -8.08
C ARG A 166 -10.57 11.64 -8.62
N SER A 167 -9.60 12.31 -8.03
CA SER A 167 -9.18 13.64 -8.49
C SER A 167 -8.15 13.56 -9.61
N ARG A 168 -8.30 14.40 -10.64
CA ARG A 168 -7.34 14.57 -11.73
C ARG A 168 -7.13 16.05 -12.00
N SER A 169 -5.89 16.46 -12.27
CA SER A 169 -5.59 17.82 -12.74
C SER A 169 -5.78 17.88 -14.25
N ILE A 170 -6.64 18.78 -14.70
CA ILE A 170 -6.95 19.04 -16.12
C ILE A 170 -6.71 20.52 -16.35
N SER A 171 -5.74 20.86 -17.21
CA SER A 171 -5.38 22.24 -17.53
C SER A 171 -5.11 23.13 -16.30
N GLY A 172 -4.54 22.54 -15.24
CA GLY A 172 -4.22 23.22 -13.98
C GLY A 172 -5.36 23.28 -12.95
N VAL A 173 -6.57 22.83 -13.32
CA VAL A 173 -7.71 22.76 -12.40
C VAL A 173 -7.88 21.32 -11.92
N THR A 174 -8.04 21.12 -10.61
CA THR A 174 -8.33 19.80 -10.06
C THR A 174 -9.82 19.51 -10.15
N GLU A 175 -10.18 18.48 -10.89
CA GLU A 175 -11.55 18.01 -11.02
C GLU A 175 -11.70 16.61 -10.39
N ASN A 176 -12.85 16.38 -9.74
CA ASN A 176 -13.20 15.06 -9.22
C ASN A 176 -14.02 14.28 -10.26
N GLY A 177 -13.78 12.99 -10.30
CA GLY A 177 -14.41 12.07 -11.22
C GLY A 177 -14.38 10.63 -10.72
N TYR A 178 -14.43 9.69 -11.64
CA TYR A 178 -14.47 8.25 -11.37
C TYR A 178 -13.51 7.51 -12.30
N TYR A 179 -13.01 6.36 -11.86
CA TYR A 179 -12.52 5.34 -12.79
C TYR A 179 -13.69 4.48 -13.25
N VAL A 180 -13.72 4.14 -14.54
CA VAL A 180 -14.73 3.25 -15.13
C VAL A 180 -14.11 1.88 -15.34
N ILE A 181 -14.61 0.90 -14.62
CA ILE A 181 -14.18 -0.49 -14.72
C ILE A 181 -15.28 -1.27 -15.41
N THR A 182 -15.00 -1.82 -16.58
CA THR A 182 -15.99 -2.53 -17.40
C THR A 182 -15.48 -3.93 -17.72
N PRO A 183 -16.32 -4.98 -17.57
CA PRO A 183 -15.98 -6.31 -18.08
C PRO A 183 -15.78 -6.30 -19.59
N LEU A 184 -14.63 -6.81 -20.04
CA LEU A 184 -14.37 -7.14 -21.43
C LEU A 184 -14.66 -8.62 -21.62
N VAL A 185 -15.72 -8.92 -22.38
CA VAL A 185 -16.14 -10.28 -22.68
C VAL A 185 -15.45 -10.73 -23.97
N PRO A 186 -14.69 -11.82 -23.96
CA PRO A 186 -14.03 -12.33 -25.15
C PRO A 186 -15.07 -12.76 -26.19
N ARG A 187 -14.79 -12.48 -27.46
CA ARG A 187 -15.63 -12.97 -28.56
C ARG A 187 -15.30 -14.44 -28.80
N ALA A 188 -16.32 -15.29 -28.90
CA ALA A 188 -16.13 -16.70 -29.21
C ALA A 188 -15.48 -16.88 -30.60
N THR A 189 -14.17 -17.04 -30.64
CA THR A 189 -13.45 -17.59 -31.78
C THR A 189 -13.64 -19.11 -31.75
N GLY A 190 -14.01 -19.70 -32.89
CA GLY A 190 -14.40 -21.12 -32.97
C GLY A 190 -13.38 -22.08 -32.33
N HIS A 191 -13.91 -23.20 -31.81
CA HIS A 191 -13.26 -24.25 -31.01
C HIS A 191 -13.02 -23.92 -29.53
N GLY A 192 -14.03 -24.21 -28.68
CA GLY A 192 -13.89 -24.85 -27.37
C GLY A 192 -13.06 -24.17 -26.26
N SER A 193 -12.37 -23.06 -26.52
CA SER A 193 -11.60 -22.35 -25.51
C SER A 193 -12.53 -21.46 -24.70
N LEU A 194 -12.78 -21.85 -23.44
CA LEU A 194 -13.52 -21.06 -22.45
C LEU A 194 -12.65 -19.87 -22.02
N GLN A 195 -12.54 -18.85 -22.87
CA GLN A 195 -11.87 -17.60 -22.50
C GLN A 195 -12.70 -16.90 -21.42
N THR A 196 -12.07 -16.56 -20.30
CA THR A 196 -12.73 -15.87 -19.20
C THR A 196 -12.76 -14.36 -19.46
N PRO A 197 -13.85 -13.67 -19.10
CA PRO A 197 -13.90 -12.20 -19.11
C PRO A 197 -12.77 -11.59 -18.28
N VAL A 198 -12.40 -10.35 -18.61
CA VAL A 198 -11.37 -9.56 -17.91
C VAL A 198 -11.99 -8.26 -17.43
N LEU A 199 -11.65 -7.79 -16.24
CA LEU A 199 -12.02 -6.46 -15.76
C LEU A 199 -11.03 -5.44 -16.31
N VAL A 200 -11.52 -4.42 -17.02
CA VAL A 200 -10.69 -3.37 -17.61
C VAL A 200 -11.04 -2.04 -16.96
N ASN A 201 -10.08 -1.41 -16.30
CA ASN A 201 -10.19 0.00 -15.96
C ASN A 201 -9.86 0.83 -17.20
N ARG A 202 -10.90 1.36 -17.84
CA ARG A 202 -10.85 2.14 -19.08
C ARG A 202 -10.31 3.55 -18.85
N GLY A 203 -10.18 3.97 -17.60
CA GLY A 203 -9.63 5.26 -17.22
C GLY A 203 -10.61 6.19 -16.52
N TRP A 204 -10.21 7.46 -16.44
CA TRP A 204 -10.88 8.48 -15.67
C TRP A 204 -11.96 9.21 -16.47
N VAL A 205 -13.09 9.50 -15.82
CA VAL A 205 -14.19 10.31 -16.35
C VAL A 205 -14.62 11.38 -15.35
N PRO A 206 -15.00 12.60 -15.79
CA PRO A 206 -15.51 13.63 -14.90
C PRO A 206 -16.88 13.25 -14.36
N ARG A 207 -17.29 13.82 -13.23
CA ARG A 207 -18.57 13.48 -12.57
C ARG A 207 -19.77 13.57 -13.53
N GLY A 208 -19.84 14.63 -14.33
CA GLY A 208 -20.95 14.85 -15.27
C GLY A 208 -20.96 13.92 -16.49
N TRP A 209 -19.95 13.09 -16.70
CA TRP A 209 -19.92 12.11 -17.79
C TRP A 209 -20.81 10.90 -17.50
N ARG A 210 -20.79 10.40 -16.25
CA ARG A 210 -21.64 9.28 -15.80
C ARG A 210 -23.12 9.55 -16.09
N ASP A 211 -23.60 10.71 -15.68
CA ASP A 211 -25.02 11.07 -15.78
C ASP A 211 -25.48 11.25 -17.23
N LYS A 212 -24.57 11.67 -18.13
CA LYS A 212 -24.86 11.77 -19.57
C LYS A 212 -24.99 10.39 -20.20
N ASN A 213 -24.03 9.50 -19.96
CA ASN A 213 -24.07 8.15 -20.52
C ASN A 213 -25.31 7.36 -20.09
N ILE A 214 -25.73 7.46 -18.82
CA ILE A 214 -26.95 6.80 -18.34
C ILE A 214 -28.19 7.35 -19.07
N LYS A 215 -28.27 8.67 -19.24
CA LYS A 215 -29.38 9.29 -19.98
C LYS A 215 -29.37 8.90 -21.45
N ASP A 216 -28.20 8.85 -22.09
CA ASP A 216 -28.07 8.48 -23.49
C ASP A 216 -28.45 7.01 -23.72
N SER A 217 -28.08 6.10 -22.81
CA SER A 217 -28.53 4.70 -22.87
C SER A 217 -30.05 4.56 -22.69
N GLU A 218 -30.64 5.26 -21.70
CA GLU A 218 -32.09 5.26 -21.49
C GLU A 218 -32.86 5.84 -22.70
N ASN A 219 -32.32 6.89 -23.31
CA ASN A 219 -32.91 7.51 -24.50
C ASN A 219 -32.82 6.59 -25.72
N LEU A 220 -31.71 5.84 -25.87
CA LEU A 220 -31.54 4.87 -26.94
C LEU A 220 -32.51 3.70 -26.78
N GLU A 221 -32.68 3.18 -25.57
CA GLU A 221 -33.67 2.13 -25.28
C GLU A 221 -35.09 2.61 -25.61
N LYS A 222 -35.48 3.81 -25.15
CA LYS A 222 -36.77 4.42 -25.50
C LYS A 222 -36.95 4.64 -27.01
N ALA A 223 -35.88 5.00 -27.73
CA ALA A 223 -35.91 5.16 -29.18
C ALA A 223 -36.06 3.82 -29.92
N LEU A 224 -35.47 2.74 -29.40
CA LEU A 224 -35.60 1.39 -29.94
C LEU A 224 -37.00 0.82 -29.64
N GLU A 225 -37.53 1.03 -28.44
CA GLU A 225 -38.89 0.63 -28.05
C GLU A 225 -39.97 1.37 -28.86
N SER A 226 -39.82 2.68 -29.06
CA SER A 226 -40.76 3.46 -29.89
C SER A 226 -40.73 3.05 -31.37
N LYS A 227 -39.56 2.75 -31.94
CA LYS A 227 -39.44 2.17 -33.28
C LYS A 227 -40.05 0.76 -33.39
N ALA A 228 -39.95 -0.05 -32.34
CA ALA A 228 -40.60 -1.36 -32.30
C ALA A 228 -42.13 -1.25 -32.15
N ALA A 229 -42.63 -0.25 -31.43
CA ALA A 229 -44.06 0.01 -31.27
C ALA A 229 -44.74 0.48 -32.58
N ASP A 230 -44.04 1.26 -33.40
CA ASP A 230 -44.53 1.74 -34.71
C ASP A 230 -44.67 0.60 -35.76
N ILE A 231 -44.09 -0.57 -35.48
CA ILE A 231 -44.21 -1.78 -36.32
C ILE A 231 -45.43 -2.64 -35.95
N THR A 232 -46.20 -2.26 -34.92
CA THR A 232 -47.48 -2.94 -34.63
C THR A 232 -48.57 -2.44 -35.58
N PRO A 233 -49.17 -3.31 -36.43
CA PRO A 233 -50.20 -2.86 -37.36
C PRO A 233 -51.49 -2.62 -36.59
N ASN A 234 -51.85 -1.35 -36.42
CA ASN A 234 -53.20 -0.96 -36.04
C ASN A 234 -54.15 -1.35 -37.18
N GLY A 235 -55.20 -2.12 -36.89
CA GLY A 235 -56.19 -2.58 -37.88
C GLY A 235 -56.75 -1.41 -38.69
N GLU A 236 -57.06 -1.54 -39.98
CA GLU A 236 -58.08 -2.43 -40.53
C GLU A 236 -57.76 -2.84 -41.98
N GLY A 237 -58.09 -4.07 -42.36
CA GLY A 237 -58.14 -4.50 -43.76
C GLY A 237 -57.51 -5.86 -44.02
N ALA A 238 -58.34 -6.89 -44.19
CA ALA A 238 -58.01 -8.31 -44.37
C ALA A 238 -57.20 -8.68 -45.65
N TRP A 239 -56.16 -7.92 -46.00
CA TRP A 239 -55.28 -8.15 -47.16
C TRP A 239 -53.96 -8.85 -46.77
N TRP A 240 -53.54 -8.80 -45.50
CA TRP A 240 -52.30 -9.44 -45.00
C TRP A 240 -52.28 -10.97 -45.11
N ARG A 241 -53.44 -11.61 -45.24
CA ARG A 241 -53.56 -13.08 -45.42
C ARG A 241 -53.09 -13.57 -46.80
N PHE A 242 -52.98 -12.68 -47.79
CA PHE A 242 -52.53 -13.04 -49.15
C PHE A 242 -51.03 -12.86 -49.38
N TRP A 243 -50.30 -12.21 -48.46
CA TRP A 243 -48.86 -11.93 -48.59
C TRP A 243 -47.98 -12.56 -47.51
N SER A 244 -48.50 -13.56 -46.80
CA SER A 244 -47.76 -14.30 -45.78
C SER A 244 -46.80 -15.34 -46.40
N LYS A 245 -45.76 -14.91 -47.11
CA LYS A 245 -44.51 -15.67 -47.06
C LYS A 245 -44.04 -15.53 -45.62
N LYS A 246 -44.06 -16.64 -44.86
CA LYS A 246 -43.51 -16.69 -43.49
C LYS A 246 -42.22 -15.88 -43.47
N PRO A 247 -42.07 -14.86 -42.61
CA PRO A 247 -40.75 -14.32 -42.38
C PRO A 247 -39.98 -15.50 -41.82
N THR A 248 -39.04 -16.02 -42.60
CA THR A 248 -37.93 -16.79 -42.06
C THR A 248 -37.44 -15.96 -40.90
N VAL A 249 -37.63 -16.49 -39.69
CA VAL A 249 -37.09 -15.93 -38.46
C VAL A 249 -35.58 -15.90 -38.68
N SER A 250 -35.10 -14.79 -39.24
CA SER A 250 -33.70 -14.44 -39.24
C SER A 250 -33.38 -14.29 -37.77
N LYS A 251 -32.76 -15.36 -37.25
CA LYS A 251 -31.99 -15.42 -36.00
C LYS A 251 -31.70 -14.00 -35.52
N ALA A 252 -32.29 -13.63 -34.37
CA ALA A 252 -32.09 -12.34 -33.72
C ALA A 252 -30.62 -11.95 -33.88
N GLU A 253 -30.37 -10.93 -34.69
CA GLU A 253 -29.05 -10.38 -34.90
C GLU A 253 -28.75 -9.66 -33.59
N GLU A 254 -28.00 -10.34 -32.71
CA GLU A 254 -27.48 -9.74 -31.49
C GLU A 254 -26.88 -8.38 -31.85
N PRO A 255 -27.08 -7.33 -31.03
CA PRO A 255 -26.53 -6.01 -31.31
C PRO A 255 -25.04 -6.18 -31.63
N ILE A 256 -24.64 -5.75 -32.83
CA ILE A 256 -23.29 -5.93 -33.35
C ILE A 256 -22.38 -4.98 -32.56
N THR A 257 -22.06 -5.34 -31.31
CA THR A 257 -21.08 -4.61 -30.52
C THR A 257 -19.72 -4.79 -31.18
N PRO A 258 -19.04 -3.70 -31.58
CA PRO A 258 -17.77 -3.79 -32.26
C PRO A 258 -16.75 -4.46 -31.33
N THR A 259 -15.97 -5.39 -31.88
CA THR A 259 -14.84 -5.97 -31.15
C THR A 259 -13.80 -4.88 -30.92
N VAL A 260 -13.35 -4.73 -29.68
CA VAL A 260 -12.32 -3.80 -29.24
C VAL A 260 -11.07 -4.59 -28.86
N LYS A 261 -9.91 -4.08 -29.27
CA LYS A 261 -8.60 -4.54 -28.83
C LYS A 261 -8.10 -3.61 -27.72
N VAL A 262 -7.84 -4.18 -26.54
CA VAL A 262 -7.36 -3.47 -25.36
C VAL A 262 -5.93 -3.92 -25.07
N ILE A 263 -5.03 -2.94 -24.95
CA ILE A 263 -3.68 -3.17 -24.45
C ILE A 263 -3.66 -2.65 -23.02
N GLY A 264 -3.45 -3.54 -22.06
CA GLY A 264 -3.51 -3.20 -20.64
C GLY A 264 -2.35 -3.72 -19.83
N VAL A 265 -2.28 -3.31 -18.57
CA VAL A 265 -1.31 -3.80 -17.58
C VAL A 265 -2.04 -4.47 -16.44
N ILE A 266 -1.66 -5.72 -16.14
CA ILE A 266 -2.24 -6.47 -15.00
C ILE A 266 -1.92 -5.77 -13.68
N ARG A 267 -2.94 -5.58 -12.85
CA ARG A 267 -2.85 -5.00 -11.51
C ARG A 267 -3.70 -5.78 -10.50
N GLY A 268 -3.31 -5.73 -9.23
CA GLY A 268 -4.13 -6.23 -8.12
C GLY A 268 -5.03 -5.16 -7.51
N SER A 269 -5.78 -5.56 -6.47
CA SER A 269 -6.59 -4.66 -5.65
C SER A 269 -5.76 -3.54 -5.02
N GLU A 270 -6.37 -2.37 -4.89
CA GLU A 270 -5.81 -1.25 -4.15
C GLU A 270 -5.85 -1.54 -2.63
N LYS A 271 -4.87 -0.98 -1.92
CA LYS A 271 -4.85 -1.00 -0.44
C LYS A 271 -5.35 0.34 0.07
N PRO A 272 -6.60 0.45 0.57
CA PRO A 272 -7.14 1.71 1.05
C PRO A 272 -6.43 2.17 2.33
N SER A 273 -6.49 3.48 2.58
CA SER A 273 -6.10 4.06 3.87
C SER A 273 -7.22 3.87 4.89
N ILE A 274 -6.89 3.96 6.18
CA ILE A 274 -7.85 3.83 7.31
C ILE A 274 -8.98 4.87 7.30
N PHE A 275 -8.84 5.94 6.53
CA PHE A 275 -9.84 7.01 6.39
C PHE A 275 -10.76 6.83 5.18
N VAL A 276 -10.50 5.84 4.32
CA VAL A 276 -11.33 5.56 3.14
C VAL A 276 -12.49 4.66 3.59
N PRO A 277 -13.75 5.04 3.32
CA PRO A 277 -14.90 4.19 3.62
C PRO A 277 -14.85 2.85 2.88
N ALA A 278 -15.55 1.84 3.41
CA ALA A 278 -15.69 0.55 2.74
C ALA A 278 -16.55 0.67 1.46
N ASN A 279 -16.27 -0.17 0.48
CA ASN A 279 -17.14 -0.32 -0.70
C ASN A 279 -18.48 -0.95 -0.30
N ASP A 280 -19.55 -0.57 -0.99
CA ASP A 280 -20.88 -1.15 -0.86
C ASP A 280 -21.44 -1.52 -2.25
N PRO A 281 -21.32 -2.81 -2.64
CA PRO A 281 -21.82 -3.28 -3.93
C PRO A 281 -23.33 -3.15 -4.11
N SER A 282 -24.10 -3.21 -3.01
CA SER A 282 -25.57 -3.20 -3.06
C SER A 282 -26.12 -1.84 -3.47
N THR A 283 -25.44 -0.76 -3.06
CA THR A 283 -25.77 0.62 -3.43
C THR A 283 -24.92 1.14 -4.60
N GLY A 284 -24.01 0.32 -5.14
CA GLY A 284 -23.09 0.70 -6.22
C GLY A 284 -22.05 1.74 -5.80
N GLN A 285 -21.76 1.86 -4.50
CA GLN A 285 -20.78 2.80 -3.97
C GLN A 285 -19.39 2.16 -3.88
N TRP A 286 -18.44 2.69 -4.66
CA TRP A 286 -17.08 2.16 -4.74
C TRP A 286 -16.05 3.27 -4.54
N PHE A 287 -15.24 3.16 -3.49
CA PHE A 287 -14.22 4.15 -3.13
C PHE A 287 -12.81 3.74 -3.57
N TYR A 288 -12.53 2.44 -3.58
CA TYR A 288 -11.24 1.87 -4.00
C TYR A 288 -11.45 0.63 -4.86
N VAL A 289 -10.43 0.26 -5.65
CA VAL A 289 -10.50 -0.92 -6.51
C VAL A 289 -10.28 -2.18 -5.67
N ASP A 290 -11.32 -2.97 -5.49
CA ASP A 290 -11.28 -4.30 -4.88
C ASP A 290 -11.66 -5.33 -5.94
N VAL A 291 -10.65 -5.97 -6.54
CA VAL A 291 -10.84 -6.81 -7.74
C VAL A 291 -11.82 -7.96 -7.50
N PRO A 292 -11.67 -8.79 -6.44
CA PRO A 292 -12.64 -9.84 -6.13
C PRO A 292 -14.07 -9.30 -5.96
N MET A 293 -14.24 -8.22 -5.18
CA MET A 293 -15.56 -7.68 -4.89
C MET A 293 -16.23 -7.09 -6.15
N ILE A 294 -15.46 -6.39 -7.00
CA ILE A 294 -15.91 -5.85 -8.28
C ILE A 294 -16.29 -7.00 -9.23
N ALA A 295 -15.46 -8.05 -9.29
CA ALA A 295 -15.73 -9.22 -10.12
C ALA A 295 -17.05 -9.88 -9.70
N SER A 296 -17.26 -10.13 -8.41
CA SER A 296 -18.51 -10.69 -7.89
C SER A 296 -19.72 -9.80 -8.19
N ALA A 297 -19.58 -8.47 -8.07
CA ALA A 297 -20.65 -7.52 -8.40
C ALA A 297 -21.02 -7.55 -9.90
N CYS A 298 -20.05 -7.85 -10.78
CA CYS A 298 -20.29 -8.07 -12.22
C CYS A 298 -20.76 -9.51 -12.53
N GLY A 299 -20.92 -10.38 -11.53
CA GLY A 299 -21.27 -11.79 -11.73
C GLY A 299 -20.13 -12.62 -12.34
N LEU A 300 -18.89 -12.22 -12.12
CA LEU A 300 -17.67 -12.89 -12.57
C LEU A 300 -16.97 -13.61 -11.40
N PRO A 301 -16.11 -14.61 -11.68
CA PRO A 301 -15.30 -15.28 -10.66
C PRO A 301 -14.38 -14.30 -9.91
N GLU A 302 -14.13 -14.52 -8.62
CA GLU A 302 -13.25 -13.65 -7.81
C GLU A 302 -11.79 -13.60 -8.28
N ASN A 303 -11.34 -14.64 -9.00
CA ASN A 303 -10.04 -14.71 -9.66
C ASN A 303 -10.06 -14.11 -11.08
N THR A 304 -11.00 -13.21 -11.37
CA THR A 304 -11.00 -12.47 -12.63
C THR A 304 -9.81 -11.53 -12.70
N VAL A 305 -9.12 -11.52 -13.83
CA VAL A 305 -7.99 -10.61 -14.04
C VAL A 305 -8.46 -9.17 -14.16
N TYR A 306 -7.74 -8.28 -13.50
CA TYR A 306 -7.94 -6.84 -13.61
C TYR A 306 -6.75 -6.21 -14.33
N ILE A 307 -7.07 -5.39 -15.34
CA ILE A 307 -6.08 -4.66 -16.13
C ILE A 307 -6.39 -3.16 -16.13
N GLU A 308 -5.34 -2.36 -16.06
CA GLU A 308 -5.40 -0.92 -16.36
C GLU A 308 -5.21 -0.75 -17.87
N ASP A 309 -6.19 -0.14 -18.54
CA ASP A 309 -6.04 0.24 -19.94
C ASP A 309 -4.92 1.27 -20.06
N ILE A 310 -4.01 1.03 -21.02
CA ILE A 310 -2.89 1.91 -21.35
C ILE A 310 -2.96 2.38 -22.80
N ASN A 311 -4.09 2.17 -23.48
CA ASN A 311 -4.23 2.63 -24.85
C ASN A 311 -4.15 4.16 -24.92
N GLU A 312 -3.26 4.68 -25.76
CA GLU A 312 -3.06 6.11 -25.96
C GLU A 312 -3.90 6.65 -27.13
N ASP A 313 -4.68 5.79 -27.81
CA ASP A 313 -5.57 6.13 -28.92
C ASP A 313 -6.79 6.95 -28.45
N ALA A 314 -6.54 8.14 -27.91
CA ALA A 314 -7.59 9.08 -27.54
C ALA A 314 -8.27 9.61 -28.80
N ASN A 315 -9.51 9.19 -29.04
CA ASN A 315 -10.31 9.75 -30.11
C ASN A 315 -10.64 11.22 -29.78
N ALA A 316 -10.19 12.16 -30.60
CA ALA A 316 -10.42 13.60 -30.41
C ALA A 316 -11.92 13.97 -30.27
N THR A 317 -12.81 13.14 -30.80
CA THR A 317 -14.27 13.34 -30.75
C THR A 317 -14.89 12.87 -29.42
N ASN A 318 -14.26 11.90 -28.73
CA ASN A 318 -14.71 11.41 -27.43
C ASN A 318 -13.49 11.25 -26.49
N PRO A 319 -13.11 12.33 -25.77
CA PRO A 319 -11.86 12.36 -25.00
C PRO A 319 -11.92 11.49 -23.73
N TYR A 320 -13.06 10.90 -23.40
CA TYR A 320 -13.29 10.11 -22.19
C TYR A 320 -13.73 8.68 -22.55
N PRO A 321 -13.41 7.67 -21.73
CA PRO A 321 -12.56 7.74 -20.53
C PRO A 321 -11.09 7.98 -20.88
N VAL A 322 -10.36 8.66 -19.98
CA VAL A 322 -8.92 8.94 -20.18
C VAL A 322 -8.09 7.88 -19.46
N PRO A 323 -7.38 7.00 -20.18
CA PRO A 323 -6.61 5.91 -19.59
C PRO A 323 -5.51 6.39 -18.63
N LYS A 324 -5.00 5.47 -17.79
CA LYS A 324 -3.86 5.78 -16.92
C LYS A 324 -2.57 5.71 -17.74
N ASP A 325 -1.73 6.71 -17.60
CA ASP A 325 -0.38 6.70 -18.17
C ASP A 325 0.45 5.59 -17.51
N VAL A 326 1.18 4.82 -18.31
CA VAL A 326 2.07 3.74 -17.86
C VAL A 326 3.05 4.23 -16.79
N ASN A 327 3.55 5.47 -16.91
CA ASN A 327 4.47 6.03 -15.92
C ASN A 327 3.80 6.21 -14.55
N THR A 328 2.49 6.45 -14.50
CA THR A 328 1.75 6.55 -13.24
C THR A 328 1.64 5.19 -12.52
N LEU A 329 1.74 4.08 -13.25
CA LEU A 329 1.71 2.73 -12.66
C LEU A 329 3.00 2.39 -11.89
N ILE A 330 4.13 2.98 -12.29
CA ILE A 330 5.42 2.87 -11.60
C ILE A 330 5.68 4.03 -10.63
N ARG A 331 4.90 5.12 -10.71
CA ARG A 331 5.10 6.28 -9.86
C ARG A 331 4.67 6.01 -8.42
N HIS A 332 5.45 6.56 -7.49
CA HIS A 332 5.17 6.60 -6.06
C HIS A 332 5.33 8.03 -5.56
N SER A 333 4.79 8.32 -4.37
CA SER A 333 4.88 9.64 -3.74
C SER A 333 6.31 10.04 -3.36
N VAL A 334 7.15 9.07 -3.00
CA VAL A 334 8.57 9.27 -2.65
C VAL A 334 9.43 8.45 -3.60
N MET A 335 10.30 9.14 -4.34
CA MET A 335 11.19 8.56 -5.35
C MET A 335 12.60 8.31 -4.84
N PRO A 336 13.40 7.47 -5.53
CA PRO A 336 14.80 7.25 -5.16
C PRO A 336 15.62 8.54 -5.06
N GLN A 337 15.31 9.55 -5.88
CA GLN A 337 15.96 10.86 -5.81
C GLN A 337 15.59 11.61 -4.52
N ASP A 338 14.33 11.52 -4.07
CA ASP A 338 13.91 12.13 -2.81
C ASP A 338 14.64 11.48 -1.63
N HIS A 339 14.76 10.15 -1.61
CA HIS A 339 15.55 9.44 -0.61
C HIS A 339 17.04 9.85 -0.64
N LEU A 340 17.60 10.10 -1.83
CA LEU A 340 18.96 10.61 -1.95
C LEU A 340 19.10 12.01 -1.36
N ASN A 341 18.17 12.91 -1.68
CA ASN A 341 18.14 14.26 -1.12
C ASN A 341 18.06 14.22 0.41
N TYR A 342 17.16 13.40 0.97
CA TYR A 342 17.07 13.20 2.42
C TYR A 342 18.36 12.61 3.01
N THR A 343 18.98 11.64 2.34
CA THR A 343 20.26 11.05 2.77
C THR A 343 21.33 12.13 2.94
N LEU A 344 21.46 13.03 1.95
CA LEU A 344 22.40 14.16 2.00
C LEU A 344 22.07 15.13 3.14
N THR A 345 20.80 15.44 3.37
CA THR A 345 20.37 16.29 4.50
C THR A 345 20.77 15.66 5.84
N TRP A 346 20.48 14.37 6.04
CA TRP A 346 20.76 13.67 7.30
C TRP A 346 22.27 13.54 7.59
N TYR A 347 23.08 13.25 6.57
CA TYR A 347 24.53 13.21 6.72
C TYR A 347 25.14 14.60 6.95
N SER A 348 24.60 15.64 6.33
CA SER A 348 25.03 17.03 6.59
C SER A 348 24.74 17.45 8.03
N LEU A 349 23.55 17.12 8.55
CA LEU A 349 23.18 17.35 9.95
C LEU A 349 24.07 16.56 10.91
N SER A 350 24.35 15.29 10.59
CA SER A 350 25.25 14.45 11.38
C SER A 350 26.65 15.04 11.48
N ALA A 351 27.21 15.52 10.35
CA ALA A 351 28.51 16.17 10.31
C ALA A 351 28.52 17.47 11.12
N ALA A 352 27.49 18.33 10.98
CA ALA A 352 27.39 19.58 11.71
C ALA A 352 27.30 19.38 13.23
N VAL A 353 26.45 18.46 13.70
CA VAL A 353 26.30 18.15 15.12
C VAL A 353 27.59 17.57 15.70
N THR A 354 28.21 16.64 14.97
CA THR A 354 29.49 16.04 15.37
C THR A 354 30.58 17.11 15.47
N PHE A 355 30.66 18.03 14.50
CA PHE A 355 31.58 19.15 14.53
C PHE A 355 31.36 20.07 15.74
N MET A 356 30.10 20.41 16.04
CA MET A 356 29.75 21.21 17.22
C MET A 356 30.15 20.52 18.52
N ALA A 357 29.91 19.20 18.64
CA ALA A 357 30.33 18.40 19.79
C ALA A 357 31.85 18.43 19.98
N VAL A 358 32.61 18.24 18.89
CA VAL A 358 34.08 18.33 18.90
C VAL A 358 34.55 19.72 19.33
N LYS A 359 34.00 20.79 18.75
CA LYS A 359 34.35 22.16 19.14
C LYS A 359 34.03 22.44 20.61
N ARG A 360 32.88 21.96 21.11
CA ARG A 360 32.48 22.13 22.51
C ARG A 360 33.45 21.46 23.48
N ILE A 361 33.93 20.26 23.15
CA ILE A 361 34.91 19.53 23.96
C ILE A 361 36.28 20.24 23.93
N LYS A 362 36.74 20.68 22.74
CA LYS A 362 38.01 21.41 22.60
C LYS A 362 37.99 22.76 23.33
N ALA A 363 36.90 23.53 23.25
CA ALA A 363 36.77 24.82 23.94
C ALA A 363 36.82 24.70 25.48
N LYS A 364 36.30 23.61 26.05
CA LYS A 364 36.45 23.33 27.49
C LYS A 364 37.90 23.03 27.90
N LYS A 365 38.71 22.46 27.01
CA LYS A 365 40.12 22.14 27.29
C LYS A 365 41.01 23.39 27.34
N ILE A 366 40.60 24.49 26.71
CA ILE A 366 41.36 25.75 26.66
C ILE A 366 41.07 26.65 27.88
N ARG A 367 39.94 26.46 28.56
CA ARG A 367 39.50 27.27 29.71
C ARG A 367 39.84 26.65 31.09
N LEU A 368 40.50 25.51 31.11
CA LEU A 368 40.99 24.79 32.30
C LEU A 368 42.51 24.78 32.23
#